data_AF-A0A3E2XNK3-F1
#
_entry.id   AF-A0A3E2XNK3-F1
#
_cell.length_a   1.000
_cell.length_b   1.000
_cell.length_c   1.000
_cell.angle_alpha   90.00
_cell.angle_beta   90.00
_cell.angle_gamma   90.00
#
_symmetry.space_group_name_H-M   'P 1'
#
loop_
_entity.id
_entity.type
_entity.pdbx_description
1 polymer ?
#
loop_
_entity_poly.entity_id
_entity_poly.type
_entity_poly.pdbx_seq_one_letter_code
_entity_poly.pdbx_strand_id
1 'polypeptide(L)'
;MLTPIEIQGKTFKNSGMGYSKADVDSFFSSVSADFEALYKENLSLKEKINNLDASLSHYKEIEKSLQKALVLAETTAEETIVGAKKNATVIEQEAVLKAQSIVADAKVELEQLHVKTTDLLQQYDRYRTQYKALASAQLDLLNSEAFDIDVATMKAISGLEESAAEHTDQLQAEPVYAVEETESEETAVEQEEDFDETLSTDDAMIKDFSEMFDSEKDEENQ
;
A
#
# COMPACT_ATOMS: atom_id res chain seq x y z
N MET A 1 79.09 -1.71 26.98
CA MET A 1 79.88 -2.81 26.39
C MET A 1 80.86 -2.20 25.42
N LEU A 2 82.01 -2.85 25.20
CA LEU A 2 82.98 -2.39 24.21
C LEU A 2 82.40 -2.55 22.79
N THR A 3 82.68 -1.60 21.90
CA THR A 3 82.38 -1.71 20.47
C THR A 3 83.53 -2.42 19.73
N PRO A 4 83.30 -2.99 18.53
CA PRO A 4 84.37 -3.59 17.74
C PRO A 4 85.57 -2.64 17.54
N ILE A 5 85.29 -1.33 17.38
CA ILE A 5 86.32 -0.29 17.21
C ILE A 5 87.14 -0.06 18.49
N GLU A 6 86.52 -0.17 19.66
CA GLU A 6 87.20 -0.05 20.95
C GLU A 6 88.07 -1.28 21.26
N ILE A 7 87.72 -2.44 20.70
CA ILE A 7 88.52 -3.68 20.77
C ILE A 7 89.78 -3.54 19.90
N GLN A 8 89.65 -3.04 18.67
CA GLN A 8 90.79 -2.77 17.77
C GLN A 8 91.74 -1.67 18.28
N GLY A 9 91.20 -0.61 18.89
CA GLY A 9 91.98 0.51 19.40
C GLY A 9 92.68 0.27 20.74
N LYS A 10 92.55 -0.93 21.34
CA LYS A 10 93.04 -1.18 22.70
C LYS A 10 94.55 -1.44 22.71
N THR A 11 95.28 -0.63 23.47
CA THR A 11 96.73 -0.78 23.65
C THR A 11 97.06 -1.36 25.03
N PHE A 12 98.04 -2.25 25.07
CA PHE A 12 98.52 -2.91 26.30
C PHE A 12 99.88 -2.34 26.72
N LYS A 13 100.15 -2.31 28.03
CA LYS A 13 101.45 -1.88 28.58
C LYS A 13 102.49 -2.99 28.40
N ASN A 14 103.69 -2.65 27.94
CA ASN A 14 104.80 -3.61 27.88
C ASN A 14 105.27 -4.01 29.29
N SER A 15 105.33 -5.30 29.58
CA SER A 15 105.92 -5.88 30.79
C SER A 15 106.94 -6.95 30.39
N GLY A 16 108.06 -7.06 31.10
CA GLY A 16 109.25 -7.85 30.68
C GLY A 16 109.05 -9.37 30.57
N MET A 17 107.94 -9.90 31.07
CA MET A 17 107.43 -11.26 30.82
C MET A 17 105.94 -11.12 30.47
N GLY A 18 105.56 -11.52 29.27
CA GLY A 18 104.19 -11.34 28.78
C GLY A 18 103.91 -12.12 27.49
N TYR A 19 102.67 -12.07 27.02
CA TYR A 19 102.24 -12.71 25.79
C TYR A 19 102.94 -12.11 24.56
N SER A 20 103.15 -12.94 23.54
CA SER A 20 103.64 -12.51 22.22
C SER A 20 102.70 -11.47 21.63
N LYS A 21 103.22 -10.27 21.38
CA LYS A 21 102.45 -9.17 20.81
C LYS A 21 101.80 -9.56 19.47
N ALA A 22 102.53 -10.28 18.62
CA ALA A 22 102.04 -10.72 17.32
C ALA A 22 100.86 -11.72 17.42
N ASP A 23 100.93 -12.67 18.36
CA ASP A 23 99.84 -13.64 18.56
C ASP A 23 98.60 -12.98 19.17
N VAL A 24 98.79 -12.05 20.11
CA VAL A 24 97.70 -11.27 20.71
C VAL A 24 97.03 -10.39 19.67
N ASP A 25 97.79 -9.68 18.84
CA ASP A 25 97.26 -8.82 17.78
C ASP A 25 96.47 -9.63 16.74
N SER A 26 96.95 -10.82 16.36
CA SER A 26 96.24 -11.76 15.49
C SER A 26 94.92 -12.25 16.10
N PHE A 27 94.95 -12.67 17.36
CA PHE A 27 93.74 -13.11 18.08
C PHE A 27 92.72 -11.97 18.20
N PHE A 28 93.13 -10.77 18.62
CA PHE A 28 92.25 -9.60 18.72
C PHE A 28 91.66 -9.19 17.37
N SER A 29 92.40 -9.37 16.27
CA SER A 29 91.87 -9.14 14.92
C SER A 29 90.72 -10.10 14.59
N SER A 30 90.86 -11.39 14.91
CA SER A 30 89.78 -12.38 14.72
C SER A 30 88.57 -12.10 15.63
N VAL A 31 88.81 -11.81 16.91
CA VAL A 31 87.76 -11.49 17.89
C VAL A 31 87.01 -10.22 17.49
N SER A 32 87.73 -9.20 16.99
CA SER A 32 87.09 -7.97 16.51
C SER A 32 86.19 -8.23 15.29
N ALA A 33 86.61 -9.10 14.36
CA ALA A 33 85.83 -9.45 13.19
C ALA A 33 84.56 -10.23 13.56
N ASP A 34 84.68 -11.25 14.40
CA ASP A 34 83.55 -12.04 14.87
C ASP A 34 82.57 -11.20 15.71
N PHE A 35 83.11 -10.30 16.56
CA PHE A 35 82.30 -9.40 17.35
C PHE A 35 81.58 -8.35 16.50
N GLU A 36 82.20 -7.85 15.43
CA GLU A 36 81.53 -6.98 14.45
C GLU A 36 80.38 -7.71 13.73
N ALA A 37 80.60 -8.97 13.33
CA ALA A 37 79.57 -9.80 12.69
C ALA A 37 78.37 -10.01 13.64
N LEU A 38 78.63 -10.42 14.89
CA LEU A 38 77.60 -10.57 15.92
C LEU A 38 76.87 -9.26 16.21
N TYR A 39 77.59 -8.14 16.25
CA TYR A 39 76.99 -6.83 16.49
C TYR A 39 76.05 -6.41 15.36
N LYS A 40 76.44 -6.62 14.10
CA LYS A 40 75.59 -6.37 12.92
C LYS A 40 74.37 -7.28 12.90
N GLU A 41 74.54 -8.56 13.21
CA GLU A 41 73.43 -9.50 13.30
C GLU A 41 72.45 -9.10 14.41
N ASN A 42 72.95 -8.72 15.59
CA ASN A 42 72.12 -8.27 16.70
C ASN A 42 71.30 -7.02 16.34
N LEU A 43 71.91 -6.06 15.64
CA LEU A 43 71.20 -4.89 15.12
C LEU A 43 70.09 -5.28 14.13
N SER A 44 70.40 -6.16 13.17
CA SER A 44 69.42 -6.65 12.19
C SER A 44 68.27 -7.40 12.85
N LEU A 45 68.55 -8.24 13.85
CA LEU A 45 67.53 -8.97 14.60
C LEU A 45 66.64 -8.02 15.41
N LYS A 46 67.22 -7.00 16.06
CA LYS A 46 66.44 -5.98 16.78
C LYS A 46 65.53 -5.20 15.85
N GLU A 47 66.01 -4.83 14.67
CA GLU A 47 65.18 -4.17 13.66
C GLU A 47 64.04 -5.07 13.20
N LYS A 48 64.30 -6.35 12.92
CA LYS A 48 63.27 -7.33 12.57
C LYS A 48 62.22 -7.49 13.68
N ILE A 49 62.65 -7.58 14.94
CA ILE A 49 61.74 -7.67 16.09
C ILE A 49 60.85 -6.43 16.15
N ASN A 50 61.42 -5.23 16.05
CA ASN A 50 60.63 -3.99 16.06
C ASN A 50 59.61 -3.95 14.91
N ASN A 51 59.99 -4.39 13.71
CA ASN A 51 59.09 -4.43 12.55
C ASN A 51 57.96 -5.46 12.75
N LEU A 52 58.27 -6.62 13.32
CA LEU A 52 57.28 -7.66 13.64
C LEU A 52 56.32 -7.19 14.74
N ASP A 53 56.82 -6.55 15.79
CA ASP A 53 56.01 -6.01 16.88
C ASP A 53 55.07 -4.91 16.38
N ALA A 54 55.55 -4.02 15.51
CA ALA A 54 54.71 -3.00 14.87
C ALA A 54 53.60 -3.64 14.01
N SER A 55 53.95 -4.65 13.21
CA SER A 55 52.98 -5.38 12.38
C SER A 55 51.95 -6.11 13.24
N LEU A 56 52.38 -6.76 14.33
CA LEU A 56 51.52 -7.47 15.26
C LEU A 56 50.56 -6.52 15.99
N SER A 57 51.03 -5.32 16.36
CA SER A 57 50.17 -4.28 16.93
C SER A 57 49.10 -3.83 15.92
N HIS A 58 49.49 -3.60 14.67
CA HIS A 58 48.55 -3.24 13.60
C HIS A 58 47.49 -4.33 13.37
N TYR A 59 47.89 -5.61 13.31
CA TYR A 59 46.92 -6.70 13.17
C TYR A 59 45.97 -6.82 14.36
N LYS A 60 46.43 -6.57 15.59
CA LYS A 60 45.56 -6.53 16.77
C LYS A 60 44.53 -5.40 16.70
N GLU A 61 44.91 -4.24 16.16
CA GLU A 61 43.96 -3.14 15.95
C GLU A 61 42.91 -3.48 14.89
N ILE A 62 43.33 -4.11 13.78
CA ILE A 62 42.41 -4.62 12.76
C ILE A 62 41.46 -5.65 13.36
N GLU A 63 41.97 -6.63 14.10
CA GLU A 63 41.16 -7.67 14.76
C GLU A 63 40.11 -7.04 15.68
N LYS A 64 40.51 -6.06 16.49
CA LYS A 64 39.59 -5.33 17.38
C LYS A 64 38.53 -4.55 16.60
N SER A 65 38.90 -3.95 15.47
CA SER A 65 37.95 -3.26 14.59
C SER A 65 36.95 -4.24 13.97
N LEU A 66 37.44 -5.39 13.50
CA LEU A 66 36.62 -6.44 12.90
C LEU A 66 35.65 -7.04 13.91
N GLN A 67 36.10 -7.31 15.14
CA GLN A 67 35.24 -7.79 16.23
C GLN A 67 34.12 -6.78 16.53
N LYS A 68 34.43 -5.48 16.59
CA LYS A 68 33.41 -4.43 16.77
C LYS A 68 32.42 -4.37 15.61
N ALA A 69 32.91 -4.48 14.37
CA ALA A 69 32.06 -4.50 13.19
C ALA A 69 31.12 -5.71 13.17
N LEU A 70 31.60 -6.89 13.59
CA LEU A 70 30.79 -8.10 13.71
C LEU A 70 29.69 -7.94 14.75
N VAL A 71 30.02 -7.46 15.95
CA VAL A 71 29.03 -7.22 17.02
C VAL A 71 28.00 -6.18 16.59
N LEU A 72 28.43 -5.11 15.92
CA LEU A 72 27.51 -4.09 15.38
C LEU A 72 26.59 -4.69 14.31
N ALA A 73 27.13 -5.50 13.40
CA ALA A 73 26.34 -6.15 12.35
C ALA A 73 25.30 -7.12 12.96
N GLU A 74 25.70 -7.93 13.95
CA GLU A 74 24.80 -8.84 14.67
C GLU A 74 23.68 -8.06 15.38
N THR A 75 24.04 -7.00 16.12
CA THR A 75 23.07 -6.17 16.85
C THR A 75 22.10 -5.49 15.87
N THR A 76 22.61 -4.94 14.77
CA THR A 76 21.78 -4.28 13.75
C THR A 76 20.84 -5.27 13.05
N ALA A 77 21.34 -6.47 12.75
CA ALA A 77 20.51 -7.53 12.16
C ALA A 77 19.39 -7.95 13.11
N GLU A 78 19.70 -8.13 14.40
CA GLU A 78 18.71 -8.50 15.41
C GLU A 78 17.67 -7.38 15.64
N GLU A 79 18.11 -6.13 15.75
CA GLU A 79 17.22 -4.97 15.82
C GLU A 79 16.29 -4.88 14.59
N THR A 80 16.83 -5.13 13.40
CA THR A 80 16.05 -5.15 12.14
C THR A 80 15.00 -6.25 12.17
N ILE A 81 15.36 -7.47 12.60
CA ILE A 81 14.43 -8.60 12.70
C ILE A 81 13.34 -8.31 13.74
N VAL A 82 13.70 -7.79 14.91
CA VAL A 82 12.75 -7.42 15.97
C VAL A 82 11.81 -6.32 15.49
N GLY A 83 12.35 -5.29 14.83
CA GLY A 83 11.56 -4.20 14.23
C GLY A 83 10.58 -4.71 13.17
N ALA A 84 11.04 -5.56 12.25
CA ALA A 84 10.21 -6.17 11.23
C ALA A 84 9.08 -7.02 11.83
N LYS A 85 9.37 -7.85 12.83
CA LYS A 85 8.35 -8.65 13.54
C LYS A 85 7.32 -7.76 14.23
N LYS A 86 7.76 -6.71 14.93
CA LYS A 86 6.85 -5.76 15.57
C LYS A 86 5.94 -5.08 14.54
N ASN A 87 6.51 -4.59 13.44
CA ASN A 87 5.72 -3.95 12.39
C ASN A 87 4.73 -4.94 11.75
N ALA A 88 5.14 -6.18 11.50
CA ALA A 88 4.24 -7.23 11.01
C ALA A 88 3.05 -7.46 11.96
N THR A 89 3.31 -7.54 13.27
CA THR A 89 2.22 -7.70 14.26
C THR A 89 1.27 -6.50 14.31
N VAL A 90 1.78 -5.28 14.12
CA VAL A 90 0.94 -4.08 14.05
C VAL A 90 0.07 -4.10 12.79
N ILE A 91 0.66 -4.42 11.64
CA ILE A 91 -0.07 -4.54 10.37
C ILE A 91 -1.17 -5.59 10.47
N GLU A 92 -0.88 -6.76 11.06
CA GLU A 92 -1.86 -7.82 11.27
C GLU A 92 -3.01 -7.34 12.17
N GLN A 93 -2.71 -6.68 13.29
CA GLN A 93 -3.72 -6.13 14.18
C GLN A 93 -4.57 -5.06 13.50
N GLU A 94 -3.98 -4.14 12.76
CA GLU A 94 -4.69 -3.12 12.00
C GLU A 94 -5.58 -3.73 10.92
N ALA A 95 -5.10 -4.74 10.20
CA ALA A 95 -5.89 -5.44 9.20
C ALA A 95 -7.09 -6.15 9.82
N VAL A 96 -6.91 -6.82 10.97
CA VAL A 96 -8.01 -7.45 11.71
C VAL A 96 -9.03 -6.43 12.18
N LEU A 97 -8.59 -5.29 12.73
CA LEU A 97 -9.50 -4.23 13.18
C LEU A 97 -10.28 -3.62 12.01
N LYS A 98 -9.62 -3.35 10.88
CA LYS A 98 -10.28 -2.86 9.66
C LYS A 98 -11.31 -3.85 9.14
N ALA A 99 -10.95 -5.14 9.07
CA ALA A 99 -11.88 -6.19 8.67
C ALA A 99 -13.10 -6.26 9.59
N GLN A 100 -12.89 -6.16 10.91
CA GLN A 100 -13.99 -6.12 11.88
C GLN A 100 -14.89 -4.89 11.68
N SER A 101 -14.31 -3.72 11.42
CA SER A 101 -15.07 -2.49 11.11
C SER A 101 -15.93 -2.69 9.86
N ILE A 102 -15.33 -3.15 8.75
CA ILE A 102 -16.04 -3.38 7.49
C ILE A 102 -17.21 -4.35 7.68
N VAL A 103 -17.00 -5.44 8.43
CA VAL A 103 -18.08 -6.40 8.73
C VAL A 103 -19.16 -5.79 9.61
N ALA A 104 -18.80 -4.93 10.55
CA ALA A 104 -19.77 -4.23 11.39
C ALA A 104 -20.61 -3.24 10.57
N ASP A 105 -19.96 -2.45 9.72
CA ASP A 105 -20.60 -1.46 8.84
C ASP A 105 -21.56 -2.17 7.86
N ALA A 106 -21.10 -3.24 7.21
CA ALA A 106 -21.93 -4.04 6.30
C ALA A 106 -23.16 -4.64 7.00
N LYS A 107 -23.05 -5.05 8.27
CA LYS A 107 -24.21 -5.54 9.04
C LYS A 107 -25.22 -4.42 9.34
N VAL A 108 -24.73 -3.22 9.64
CA VAL A 108 -25.60 -2.06 9.86
C VAL A 108 -26.35 -1.72 8.58
N GLU A 109 -25.67 -1.69 7.44
CA GLU A 109 -26.29 -1.45 6.14
C GLU A 109 -27.32 -2.53 5.77
N LEU A 110 -26.99 -3.80 6.02
CA LEU A 110 -27.91 -4.92 5.79
C LEU A 110 -29.19 -4.78 6.62
N GLU A 111 -29.07 -4.40 7.89
CA GLU A 111 -30.23 -4.18 8.75
C GLU A 111 -31.09 -3.01 8.24
N GLN A 112 -30.45 -1.91 7.83
CA GLN A 112 -31.16 -0.78 7.22
C GLN A 112 -31.90 -1.18 5.94
N LEU A 113 -31.28 -2.01 5.09
CA LEU A 113 -31.89 -2.52 3.87
C LEU A 113 -33.09 -3.44 4.17
N HIS A 114 -32.98 -4.28 5.20
CA HIS A 114 -34.09 -5.12 5.66
C HIS A 114 -35.27 -4.29 6.15
N VAL A 115 -35.02 -3.23 6.93
CA VAL A 115 -36.06 -2.30 7.37
C VAL A 115 -36.73 -1.62 6.18
N LYS A 116 -35.96 -1.08 5.23
CA LYS A 116 -36.49 -0.45 4.01
C LYS A 116 -37.33 -1.42 3.17
N THR A 117 -36.87 -2.66 3.03
CA THR A 117 -37.58 -3.70 2.27
C THR A 117 -38.90 -4.06 2.95
N THR A 118 -38.90 -4.18 4.27
CA THR A 118 -40.12 -4.47 5.05
C THR A 118 -41.13 -3.33 4.93
N ASP A 119 -40.68 -2.08 5.03
CA ASP A 119 -41.53 -0.91 4.85
C ASP A 119 -42.13 -0.87 3.43
N LEU A 120 -41.32 -1.12 2.40
CA LEU A 120 -41.79 -1.16 1.01
C LEU A 120 -42.86 -2.25 0.79
N LEU A 121 -42.69 -3.43 1.38
CA LEU A 121 -43.69 -4.51 1.32
C LEU A 121 -44.99 -4.10 2.01
N GLN A 122 -44.91 -3.44 3.17
CA GLN A 122 -46.11 -2.93 3.86
C GLN A 122 -46.83 -1.85 3.04
N GLN A 123 -46.08 -0.95 2.40
CA GLN A 123 -46.64 0.04 1.51
C GLN A 123 -47.32 -0.62 0.30
N TYR A 124 -46.69 -1.62 -0.31
CA TYR A 124 -47.26 -2.41 -1.41
C TYR A 124 -48.57 -3.08 -1.00
N ASP A 125 -48.61 -3.78 0.14
CA ASP A 125 -49.82 -4.45 0.62
C ASP A 125 -50.95 -3.47 0.94
N ARG A 126 -50.61 -2.29 1.48
CA ARG A 126 -51.56 -1.20 1.71
C ARG A 126 -52.15 -0.71 0.39
N TYR A 127 -51.30 -0.39 -0.58
CA TYR A 127 -51.73 0.08 -1.90
C TYR A 127 -52.60 -0.96 -2.62
N ARG A 128 -52.17 -2.23 -2.60
CA ARG A 128 -52.93 -3.35 -3.16
C ARG A 128 -54.31 -3.49 -2.53
N THR A 129 -54.41 -3.35 -1.20
CA THR A 129 -55.69 -3.41 -0.49
C THR A 129 -56.59 -2.24 -0.85
N GLN A 130 -56.06 -1.02 -0.92
CA GLN A 130 -56.79 0.18 -1.33
C GLN A 130 -57.32 0.06 -2.76
N TYR A 131 -56.49 -0.42 -3.70
CA TYR A 131 -56.90 -0.62 -5.09
C TYR A 131 -57.99 -1.68 -5.23
N LYS A 132 -57.87 -2.80 -4.51
CA LYS A 132 -58.93 -3.82 -4.49
C LYS A 132 -60.24 -3.25 -3.95
N ALA A 133 -60.19 -2.49 -2.86
CA ALA A 133 -61.38 -1.87 -2.29
C ALA A 133 -62.02 -0.87 -3.26
N LEU A 134 -61.22 -0.05 -3.95
CA LEU A 134 -61.70 0.89 -4.96
C LEU A 134 -62.36 0.17 -6.15
N ALA A 135 -61.71 -0.87 -6.67
CA ALA A 135 -62.25 -1.67 -7.77
C ALA A 135 -63.56 -2.39 -7.36
N SER A 136 -63.62 -2.96 -6.15
CA SER A 136 -64.86 -3.54 -5.63
C SER A 136 -65.96 -2.49 -5.51
N ALA A 137 -65.67 -1.30 -4.99
CA ALA A 137 -66.65 -0.22 -4.89
C ALA A 137 -67.15 0.25 -6.27
N GLN A 138 -66.28 0.30 -7.28
CA GLN A 138 -66.67 0.60 -8.66
C GLN A 138 -67.53 -0.50 -9.28
N LEU A 139 -67.21 -1.77 -9.01
CA LEU A 139 -68.04 -2.91 -9.44
C LEU A 139 -69.41 -2.87 -8.76
N ASP A 140 -69.47 -2.59 -7.45
CA ASP A 140 -70.72 -2.45 -6.71
C ASP A 140 -71.57 -1.30 -7.26
N LEU A 141 -70.95 -0.18 -7.65
CA LEU A 141 -71.63 0.93 -8.31
C LEU A 141 -72.20 0.54 -9.69
N LEU A 142 -71.43 -0.16 -10.52
CA LEU A 142 -71.90 -0.63 -11.83
C LEU A 142 -73.00 -1.68 -11.73
N ASN A 143 -72.97 -2.49 -10.68
CA ASN A 143 -74.02 -3.47 -10.37
C ASN A 143 -75.23 -2.85 -9.64
N SER A 144 -75.20 -1.54 -9.35
CA SER A 144 -76.33 -0.84 -8.72
C SER A 144 -77.40 -0.48 -9.76
N GLU A 145 -78.64 -0.33 -9.27
CA GLU A 145 -79.82 0.02 -10.09
C GLU A 145 -79.67 1.33 -10.88
N ALA A 146 -78.65 2.16 -10.58
CA ALA A 146 -78.33 3.36 -11.34
C ALA A 146 -77.86 3.07 -12.78
N PHE A 147 -77.32 1.86 -13.04
CA PHE A 147 -76.85 1.42 -14.35
C PHE A 147 -77.75 0.37 -15.01
N ASP A 148 -78.84 -0.06 -14.35
CA ASP A 148 -79.91 -0.84 -14.97
C ASP A 148 -80.76 0.07 -15.87
N ILE A 149 -80.20 0.42 -17.04
CA ILE A 149 -80.95 1.11 -18.10
C ILE A 149 -81.86 0.07 -18.73
N ASP A 150 -83.07 -0.04 -18.19
CA ASP A 150 -84.10 -0.90 -18.74
C ASP A 150 -84.54 -0.39 -20.13
N VAL A 151 -84.72 -1.27 -21.10
CA VAL A 151 -85.06 -0.93 -22.51
C VAL A 151 -86.32 -0.06 -22.61
N ALA A 152 -87.20 -0.14 -21.60
CA ALA A 152 -88.38 0.69 -21.45
C ALA A 152 -88.06 2.19 -21.26
N THR A 153 -86.97 2.53 -20.58
CA THR A 153 -86.57 3.92 -20.31
C THR A 153 -85.98 4.61 -21.55
N MET A 154 -85.21 3.88 -22.37
CA MET A 154 -84.74 4.39 -23.67
C MET A 154 -85.90 4.65 -24.64
N LYS A 155 -86.94 3.80 -24.64
CA LYS A 155 -88.12 3.96 -25.50
C LYS A 155 -88.95 5.21 -25.15
N ALA A 156 -88.97 5.59 -23.86
CA ALA A 156 -89.63 6.82 -23.41
C ALA A 156 -88.88 8.09 -23.86
N ILE A 157 -87.55 8.03 -24.00
CA ILE A 157 -86.73 9.14 -24.49
C ILE A 157 -86.87 9.29 -26.02
N SER A 158 -86.84 8.19 -26.78
CA SER A 158 -87.07 8.25 -28.24
C SER A 158 -88.50 8.65 -28.62
N GLY A 159 -89.48 8.38 -27.75
CA GLY A 159 -90.87 8.82 -27.95
C GLY A 159 -91.10 10.32 -27.77
N LEU A 160 -90.12 11.07 -27.25
CA LEU A 160 -90.18 12.53 -27.11
C LEU A 160 -89.67 13.27 -28.34
N GLU A 161 -88.94 12.61 -29.27
CA GLU A 161 -88.47 13.25 -30.51
C GLU A 161 -89.61 13.46 -31.54
N GLU A 162 -90.67 12.64 -31.51
CA GLU A 162 -91.83 12.80 -32.41
C GLU A 162 -92.70 14.03 -32.04
N SER A 163 -92.50 14.61 -30.84
CA SER A 163 -93.16 15.85 -30.39
C SER A 163 -92.29 17.11 -30.55
N ALA A 164 -91.04 16.99 -31.02
CA ALA A 164 -90.08 18.09 -31.15
C ALA A 164 -89.86 18.54 -32.60
N ALA A 165 -90.77 18.18 -33.53
CA ALA A 165 -90.71 18.60 -34.93
C ALA A 165 -91.58 19.83 -35.28
N GLU A 166 -92.30 20.43 -34.30
CA GLU A 166 -93.20 21.59 -34.53
C GLU A 166 -92.69 22.93 -33.94
N HIS A 167 -91.42 23.05 -33.57
CA HIS A 167 -90.87 24.36 -33.15
C HIS A 167 -89.45 24.64 -33.65
N THR A 168 -89.27 24.54 -34.97
CA THR A 168 -88.32 25.39 -35.69
C THR A 168 -88.98 26.71 -36.02
N ASP A 169 -88.78 27.73 -35.20
CA ASP A 169 -88.36 29.04 -35.72
C ASP A 169 -87.96 30.00 -34.59
N GLN A 170 -86.81 30.65 -34.81
CA GLN A 170 -86.38 31.90 -34.17
C GLN A 170 -85.92 31.87 -32.71
N LEU A 171 -84.69 31.40 -32.48
CA LEU A 171 -83.73 32.15 -31.66
C LEU A 171 -82.36 32.14 -32.35
N GLN A 172 -81.99 33.31 -32.85
CA GLN A 172 -80.71 33.60 -33.51
C GLN A 172 -79.56 33.42 -32.52
N ALA A 173 -78.58 32.61 -32.90
CA ALA A 173 -77.30 32.52 -32.22
C ALA A 173 -76.41 33.69 -32.66
N GLU A 174 -76.01 34.55 -31.71
CA GLU A 174 -74.80 35.36 -31.85
C GLU A 174 -73.65 34.62 -31.15
N PRO A 175 -72.54 34.33 -31.84
CA PRO A 175 -71.41 33.64 -31.24
C PRO A 175 -70.55 34.63 -30.45
N VAL A 176 -70.49 34.47 -29.12
CA VAL A 176 -69.48 35.14 -28.31
C VAL A 176 -68.28 34.19 -28.20
N TYR A 177 -67.26 34.47 -29.02
CA TYR A 177 -65.86 34.03 -28.92
C TYR A 177 -65.32 34.20 -27.47
N ALA A 178 -64.32 33.47 -26.98
CA ALA A 178 -63.20 32.84 -27.67
C ALA A 178 -62.68 31.61 -26.89
N VAL A 179 -62.38 30.54 -27.64
CA VAL A 179 -61.46 29.48 -27.23
C VAL A 179 -60.06 30.01 -27.55
N GLU A 180 -59.20 30.16 -26.54
CA GLU A 180 -57.76 30.09 -26.79
C GLU A 180 -57.41 28.60 -26.88
N GLU A 181 -57.32 28.11 -28.11
CA GLU A 181 -56.51 26.95 -28.42
C GLU A 181 -55.06 27.34 -28.18
N THR A 182 -54.40 26.68 -27.24
CA THR A 182 -52.97 26.44 -27.36
C THR A 182 -52.81 24.96 -27.66
N GLU A 183 -52.71 24.67 -28.95
CA GLU A 183 -52.15 23.43 -29.47
C GLU A 183 -50.71 23.28 -28.95
N SER A 184 -50.47 22.13 -28.34
CA SER A 184 -49.27 21.30 -28.42
C SER A 184 -47.94 21.95 -28.83
N GLU A 185 -46.92 21.73 -28.02
CA GLU A 185 -45.73 21.02 -28.52
C GLU A 185 -45.15 20.14 -27.40
N GLU A 186 -45.21 18.83 -27.63
CA GLU A 186 -44.33 17.86 -26.99
C GLU A 186 -42.88 18.21 -27.32
N THR A 187 -42.00 18.25 -26.32
CA THR A 187 -40.63 17.77 -26.54
C THR A 187 -40.09 17.10 -25.28
N ALA A 188 -39.63 15.88 -25.50
CA ALA A 188 -38.99 14.93 -24.63
C ALA A 188 -38.18 15.50 -23.45
N VAL A 189 -38.42 14.92 -22.27
CA VAL A 189 -37.52 14.92 -21.13
C VAL A 189 -36.55 13.75 -21.30
N GLU A 190 -35.28 14.03 -21.59
CA GLU A 190 -34.14 13.20 -21.17
C GLU A 190 -32.93 14.13 -20.98
N GLN A 191 -32.70 14.56 -19.74
CA GLN A 191 -31.36 14.90 -19.26
C GLN A 191 -31.22 14.29 -17.87
N GLU A 192 -30.54 13.14 -17.84
CA GLU A 192 -29.98 12.56 -16.63
C GLU A 192 -28.92 13.51 -16.07
N GLU A 193 -29.10 13.91 -14.82
CA GLU A 193 -28.02 14.46 -14.00
C GLU A 193 -27.12 13.28 -13.60
N ASP A 194 -25.95 13.18 -14.23
CA ASP A 194 -24.88 12.31 -13.75
C ASP A 194 -23.94 13.13 -12.85
N PHE A 195 -23.90 12.72 -11.59
CA PHE A 195 -23.17 13.38 -10.51
C PHE A 195 -21.90 12.59 -10.21
N ASP A 196 -20.76 13.22 -10.52
CA ASP A 196 -19.42 13.03 -9.92
C ASP A 196 -18.74 11.65 -10.04
N GLU A 197 -17.89 11.50 -11.06
CA GLU A 197 -16.80 10.53 -11.08
C GLU A 197 -15.45 11.26 -11.16
N THR A 198 -15.05 11.88 -10.05
CA THR A 198 -13.64 12.24 -9.81
C THR A 198 -12.86 11.01 -9.34
N LEU A 199 -12.45 10.14 -10.26
CA LEU A 199 -11.37 9.14 -10.05
C LEU A 199 -11.00 8.46 -11.38
N SER A 200 -9.98 8.96 -12.09
CA SER A 200 -9.03 8.12 -12.84
C SER A 200 -7.96 8.97 -13.53
N THR A 201 -6.89 9.27 -12.80
CA THR A 201 -5.57 9.47 -13.40
C THR A 201 -4.56 8.71 -12.54
N ASP A 202 -4.64 7.39 -12.54
CA ASP A 202 -3.58 6.51 -11.99
C ASP A 202 -3.48 5.16 -12.73
N ASP A 203 -3.99 5.07 -13.96
CA ASP A 203 -3.92 3.83 -14.77
C ASP A 203 -2.71 3.78 -15.73
N ALA A 204 -1.77 4.73 -15.59
CA ALA A 204 -0.52 4.74 -16.33
C ALA A 204 0.70 4.24 -15.53
N MET A 205 0.57 4.00 -14.22
CA MET A 205 1.68 3.50 -13.38
C MET A 205 1.56 2.03 -12.99
N ILE A 206 0.42 1.37 -13.23
CA ILE A 206 0.24 -0.04 -12.85
C ILE A 206 0.74 -1.00 -13.95
N LYS A 207 0.97 -0.50 -15.17
CA LYS A 207 1.51 -1.34 -16.25
C LYS A 207 3.02 -1.60 -16.15
N ASP A 208 3.76 -0.67 -15.53
CA ASP A 208 5.23 -0.74 -15.41
C ASP A 208 5.71 -1.68 -14.28
N PHE A 209 4.83 -2.03 -13.33
CA PHE A 209 5.19 -2.90 -12.20
C PHE A 209 4.96 -4.38 -12.46
N SER A 210 4.09 -4.74 -13.41
CA SER A 210 3.85 -6.15 -13.77
C SER A 210 4.92 -6.73 -14.70
N GLU A 211 5.55 -5.88 -15.54
CA GLU A 211 6.59 -6.32 -16.48
C GLU A 211 7.98 -6.47 -15.81
N MET A 212 8.16 -5.98 -14.58
CA MET A 212 9.42 -6.06 -13.84
C MET A 212 9.59 -7.39 -13.06
N PHE A 213 8.52 -8.16 -12.84
CA PHE A 213 8.56 -9.44 -12.09
C PHE A 213 8.40 -10.70 -12.94
N ASP A 214 8.21 -10.57 -14.26
CA ASP A 214 8.09 -11.72 -15.18
C ASP A 214 9.39 -12.08 -15.92
N SER A 215 10.51 -11.37 -15.68
CA SER A 215 11.81 -11.67 -16.32
C SER A 215 12.72 -12.63 -15.54
N GLU A 216 12.33 -13.10 -14.36
CA GLU A 216 13.17 -14.00 -13.53
C GLU A 216 12.69 -15.47 -13.48
N LYS A 217 11.80 -15.91 -14.40
CA LYS A 217 11.35 -17.32 -14.44
C LYS A 217 11.83 -18.18 -15.61
N ASP A 218 12.65 -17.65 -16.51
CA ASP A 218 13.11 -18.38 -17.70
C ASP A 218 14.61 -18.75 -17.73
N GLU A 219 15.33 -18.67 -16.62
CA GLU A 219 16.74 -19.14 -16.55
C GLU A 219 16.99 -20.42 -15.71
N GLU A 220 15.95 -21.10 -15.20
CA GLU A 220 16.13 -22.35 -14.45
C GLU A 220 15.76 -23.63 -15.23
N ASN A 221 15.71 -23.57 -16.57
CA ASN A 221 15.50 -24.78 -17.36
C ASN A 221 16.25 -24.75 -18.72
N GLN A 222 17.58 -24.83 -18.66
CA GLN A 222 18.43 -25.35 -19.74
C GLN A 222 19.70 -26.00 -19.19
#